data_AF-A0A3C0GJ30-F1
#
_entry.id   AF-A0A3C0GJ30-F1
#
_cell.length_a   1.000
_cell.length_b   1.000
_cell.length_c   1.000
_cell.angle_alpha   90.00
_cell.angle_beta   90.00
_cell.angle_gamma   90.00
#
_symmetry.space_group_name_H-M   'P 1'
#
loop_
_entity.id
_entity.type
_entity.pdbx_description
1 polymer ?
#
loop_
_entity_poly.entity_id
_entity_poly.type
_entity_poly.pdbx_seq_one_letter_code
_entity_poly.pdbx_strand_id
1 'polypeptide(L)' 'MKDLTIDHALRATWQAVSKMYNEEAKNYGLTMAIGFTLLSIAPKGGTPSTTLGPKMG' A
#
# COMPACT_ATOMS: atom_id res chain seq x y z
N MET A 1 0.23 -27.66 -9.59
CA MET A 1 0.75 -26.53 -8.80
C MET A 1 0.97 -25.39 -9.78
N LYS A 2 0.42 -24.19 -9.54
CA LYS A 2 0.79 -23.02 -10.37
C LYS A 2 2.29 -22.84 -10.22
N ASP A 3 3.02 -22.76 -11.34
CA ASP A 3 4.44 -22.43 -11.29
C ASP A 3 4.62 -21.13 -10.53
N LEU A 4 5.38 -21.20 -9.44
CA LEU A 4 5.62 -20.07 -8.55
C LEU A 4 6.64 -19.16 -9.24
N THR A 5 6.18 -18.39 -10.22
CA THR A 5 7.04 -17.44 -10.93
C THR A 5 7.38 -16.26 -10.02
N ILE A 6 8.48 -15.58 -10.35
CA ILE A 6 8.88 -14.34 -9.65
C ILE A 6 7.74 -13.30 -9.75
N ASP A 7 7.08 -13.16 -10.90
CA ASP A 7 5.92 -12.26 -11.06
C ASP A 7 4.76 -12.67 -10.13
N HIS A 8 4.46 -13.97 -10.03
CA HIS A 8 3.42 -14.46 -9.14
C HIS A 8 3.73 -14.13 -7.68
N ALA A 9 4.98 -14.37 -7.24
CA ALA A 9 5.42 -14.05 -5.90
C ALA A 9 5.31 -12.54 -5.62
N LEU A 10 5.82 -11.68 -6.50
CA LEU A 10 5.73 -10.22 -6.36
C LEU A 10 4.27 -9.74 -6.25
N ARG A 11 3.39 -10.22 -7.13
CA ARG A 11 1.97 -9.84 -7.12
C ARG A 11 1.26 -10.32 -5.86
N ALA A 12 1.52 -11.55 -5.42
CA ALA A 12 0.95 -12.09 -4.20
C ALA A 12 1.42 -11.31 -2.96
N THR A 13 2.72 -10.99 -2.87
CA THR A 13 3.28 -10.17 -1.80
C THR A 13 2.65 -8.78 -1.78
N TRP A 14 2.51 -8.14 -2.94
CA TRP A 14 1.86 -6.83 -3.02
C TRP A 14 0.40 -6.87 -2.56
N GLN A 15 -0.36 -7.89 -2.97
CA GLN A 15 -1.74 -8.08 -2.51
C GLN A 15 -1.83 -8.28 -1.00
N ALA A 16 -0.91 -9.07 -0.41
CA ALA A 16 -0.86 -9.29 1.03
C ALA A 16 -0.58 -7.98 1.79
N VAL A 17 0.41 -7.19 1.33
CA VAL A 17 0.73 -5.88 1.93
C VAL A 17 -0.48 -4.94 1.83
N SER A 18 -1.06 -4.78 0.65
CA SER A 18 -2.22 -3.90 0.45
C SER A 18 -3.41 -4.29 1.33
N LYS A 19 -3.68 -5.60 1.49
CA LYS A 19 -4.74 -6.12 2.35
C LYS A 19 -4.51 -5.76 3.83
N MET A 20 -3.30 -5.99 4.35
CA MET A 20 -2.96 -5.67 5.74
C MET A 20 -3.19 -4.18 6.06
N TYR A 21 -2.77 -3.27 5.18
CA TYR A 21 -2.98 -1.84 5.39
C TYR A 21 -4.45 -1.43 5.32
N ASN A 22 -5.23 -2.07 4.44
CA ASN A 22 -6.68 -1.86 4.38
C ASN A 22 -7.38 -2.33 5.67
N GLU A 23 -6.98 -3.47 6.21
CA GLU A 23 -7.49 -3.99 7.48
C GLU A 23 -7.14 -3.06 8.64
N GLU A 24 -5.91 -2.55 8.69
CA GLU A 24 -5.49 -1.60 9.71
C GLU A 24 -6.26 -0.27 9.59
N ALA A 25 -6.39 0.29 8.38
CA ALA A 25 -7.14 1.52 8.14
C ALA A 25 -8.62 1.39 8.57
N LYS A 26 -9.23 0.22 8.35
CA LYS A 26 -10.62 -0.06 8.75
C LYS A 26 -10.83 0.05 10.26
N ASN A 27 -9.83 -0.29 11.07
CA ASN A 27 -9.90 -0.16 12.54
C ASN A 27 -10.09 1.30 12.99
N TYR A 28 -9.70 2.27 12.17
CA TYR A 28 -9.85 3.70 12.42
C TYR A 28 -11.00 4.33 11.62
N GLY A 29 -11.86 3.52 10.98
CA GLY A 29 -12.94 4.01 10.11
C GLY A 29 -12.45 4.70 8.84
N LEU A 30 -11.21 4.42 8.42
CA LEU A 30 -10.56 5.06 7.26
C LEU A 30 -10.80 4.25 5.98
N THR A 31 -10.56 4.89 4.84
CA THR A 31 -10.73 4.27 3.52
C THR A 31 -9.43 3.66 2.99
N MET A 32 -9.53 2.82 1.97
CA MET A 32 -8.37 2.29 1.24
C MET A 32 -7.44 3.39 0.72
N ALA A 33 -7.99 4.52 0.28
CA ALA A 33 -7.20 5.66 -0.17
C ALA A 33 -6.31 6.24 0.95
N ILE A 34 -6.82 6.28 2.18
CA ILE A 34 -6.06 6.73 3.35
C ILE A 34 -5.01 5.69 3.73
N GLY A 35 -5.36 4.40 3.74
CA GLY A 35 -4.39 3.31 3.97
C GLY A 35 -3.24 3.33 2.94
N PHE A 36 -3.55 3.61 1.68
CA PHE A 36 -2.54 3.73 0.63
C PHE A 36 -1.72 5.01 0.72
N THR A 37 -2.32 6.09 1.20
CA THR A 37 -1.59 7.32 1.54
C THR A 37 -0.57 7.04 2.65
N LEU A 38 -0.94 6.29 3.69
CA LEU A 38 -0.04 5.91 4.79
C LEU A 38 1.16 5.08 4.31
N LEU A 39 0.98 4.21 3.30
CA LEU A 39 2.06 3.50 2.61
C LEU A 39 3.03 4.42 1.86
N SER A 40 2.54 5.57 1.40
CA SER A 40 3.25 6.45 0.46
C SER A 40 3.90 7.66 1.14
N ILE A 41 3.55 7.95 2.40
CA ILE A 41 4.12 9.05 3.18
C ILE A 41 5.36 8.62 3.97
N ALA A 42 6.38 9.48 4.04
CA ALA A 42 7.56 9.21 4.87
C ALA A 42 7.27 9.56 6.35
N PRO A 43 7.51 8.65 7.31
CA PRO A 43 7.11 8.83 8.71
C PRO A 43 7.95 9.87 9.48
N LYS A 44 9.20 10.14 9.06
CA LYS A 44 10.12 11.05 9.77
C LYS A 44 10.27 12.43 9.13
N GLY A 45 9.93 12.57 7.84
CA GLY A 45 10.11 13.81 7.08
C GLY A 45 8.87 14.27 6.30
N GLY A 46 7.77 13.52 6.37
CA GLY A 46 6.59 13.75 5.55
C GLY A 46 6.84 13.50 4.05
N THR A 47 5.79 13.65 3.26
CA THR A 47 5.87 13.62 1.79
C THR A 47 5.19 14.89 1.27
N PRO A 48 5.86 15.72 0.44
CA PRO A 48 5.23 16.88 -0.18
C PRO A 48 3.99 16.47 -0.98
N SER A 49 2.91 17.24 -0.88
CA SER A 49 1.62 16.93 -1.52
C SER A 49 1.73 16.76 -3.04
N THR A 50 2.60 17.54 -3.68
CA THR A 50 2.88 17.47 -5.13
C THR A 50 3.55 16.16 -5.57
N THR A 51 4.23 15.46 -4.65
CA THR A 51 4.91 14.19 -4.92
C THR A 51 4.08 12.96 -4.53
N LEU A 52 2.98 13.18 -3.82
CA LEU A 52 2.16 12.10 -3.28
C LEU A 52 1.34 11.41 -4.38
N GLY A 53 0.75 12.18 -5.29
CA GLY A 53 0.00 11.64 -6.45
C GLY A 53 0.83 10.64 -7.27
N PRO A 54 2.00 11.04 -7.82
CA PRO A 54 2.87 10.14 -8.58
C PRO A 54 3.38 8.91 -7.81
N LYS A 55 3.43 8.95 -6.47
CA LYS A 55 3.81 7.80 -5.64
C LYS A 55 2.66 6.84 -5.39
N MET A 56 1.42 7.35 -5.43
CA MET A 56 0.22 6.57 -5.20
C MET A 56 -0.31 5.89 -6.48
N GLY A 57 0.22 6.22 -7.66
CA GLY A 57 -0.18 5.66 -8.95
C GLY A 57 -0.12 6.68 -10.07
#